data_AF-A0A927T8E4-F1
#
_entry.id   AF-A0A927T8E4-F1
#
_cell.length_a   1.000
_cell.length_b   1.000
_cell.length_c   1.000
_cell.angle_alpha   90.00
_cell.angle_beta   90.00
_cell.angle_gamma   90.00
#
_symmetry.space_group_name_H-M   'P 1'
#
loop_
_entity.id
_entity.type
_entity.pdbx_description
1 polymer ?
#
loop_
_entity_poly.entity_id
_entity_poly.type
_entity_poly.pdbx_seq_one_letter_code
_entity_poly.pdbx_strand_id
1 'polypeptide(L)'
;MAKNAIVNEENFNPVLEMIYSAKQKAEYQVNATVIDLYWSIGKYVSGKAKTDGWGKSTVKDLSSYILSKEPGIRGYSAQNIWRMKQFYETYCDHEKLSTLLRENTWSNNLHMLRSILNL
;
A
#
# COMPACT_ATOMS: atom_id res chain seq x y z
N MET A 1 -28.37 -30.30 27.76
CA MET A 1 -27.76 -30.13 26.42
C MET A 1 -27.17 -28.73 26.23
N ALA A 2 -27.87 -27.63 26.52
CA ALA A 2 -27.34 -26.26 26.34
C ALA A 2 -26.06 -25.94 27.13
N LYS A 3 -25.89 -26.47 28.35
CA LYS A 3 -24.72 -26.20 29.20
C LYS A 3 -23.39 -26.73 28.63
N ASN A 4 -23.41 -27.82 27.87
CA ASN A 4 -22.22 -28.36 27.21
C ASN A 4 -21.83 -27.56 25.96
N ALA A 5 -22.80 -26.98 25.24
CA ALA A 5 -22.50 -26.14 24.07
C ALA A 5 -21.80 -24.84 24.49
N ILE A 6 -22.29 -24.19 25.55
CA ILE A 6 -21.69 -22.95 26.09
C ILE A 6 -20.27 -23.19 26.61
N VAL A 7 -20.04 -24.31 27.33
CA VAL A 7 -18.69 -24.69 27.81
C VAL A 7 -17.74 -24.96 26.64
N ASN A 8 -18.23 -25.50 25.53
CA ASN A 8 -17.40 -25.72 24.35
C ASN A 8 -17.08 -24.41 23.62
N GLU A 9 -18.02 -23.48 23.51
CA GLU A 9 -17.79 -22.16 22.91
C GLU A 9 -16.73 -21.36 23.67
N GLU A 10 -16.80 -21.29 25.00
CA GLU A 10 -15.77 -20.61 25.81
C GLU A 10 -14.37 -21.23 25.63
N ASN A 11 -14.29 -22.54 25.46
CA ASN A 11 -13.03 -23.24 25.22
C ASN A 11 -12.51 -23.11 23.77
N PHE A 12 -13.39 -22.88 22.79
CA PHE A 12 -13.02 -22.76 21.37
C PHE A 12 -12.75 -21.33 20.93
N ASN A 13 -13.36 -20.34 21.57
CA ASN A 13 -13.17 -18.91 21.27
C ASN A 13 -11.68 -18.48 21.26
N PRO A 14 -10.82 -18.91 22.21
CA PRO A 14 -9.40 -18.58 22.15
C PRO A 14 -8.71 -19.05 20.86
N VAL A 15 -9.13 -20.19 20.30
CA VAL A 15 -8.59 -20.69 19.02
C VAL A 15 -9.01 -19.79 17.86
N LEU A 16 -10.27 -19.33 17.83
CA LEU A 16 -10.73 -18.36 16.84
C LEU A 16 -9.98 -17.02 16.96
N GLU A 17 -9.75 -16.53 18.17
CA GLU A 17 -8.97 -15.31 18.41
C GLU A 17 -7.53 -15.44 17.89
N MET A 18 -6.87 -16.59 18.12
CA MET A 18 -5.55 -16.86 17.55
C MET A 18 -5.57 -16.82 16.02
N ILE A 19 -6.59 -17.42 15.38
CA ILE A 19 -6.75 -17.39 13.92
C ILE A 19 -6.94 -15.95 13.41
N TYR A 20 -7.81 -15.17 14.06
CA TYR A 20 -8.06 -13.78 13.65
C TYR A 20 -6.83 -12.89 13.86
N SER A 21 -6.14 -13.04 14.99
CA SER A 21 -4.89 -12.31 15.26
C SER A 21 -3.82 -12.62 14.22
N ALA A 22 -3.65 -13.89 13.86
CA ALA A 22 -2.69 -14.29 12.83
C ALA A 22 -3.05 -13.71 11.45
N LYS A 23 -4.33 -13.72 11.07
CA LYS A 23 -4.80 -13.12 9.81
C LYS A 23 -4.57 -11.61 9.78
N GLN A 24 -4.96 -10.90 10.83
CA GLN A 24 -4.75 -9.45 10.93
C GLN A 24 -3.25 -9.09 10.84
N LYS A 25 -2.40 -9.87 11.51
CA LYS A 25 -0.95 -9.69 11.45
C LYS A 25 -0.41 -9.88 10.02
N ALA A 26 -0.87 -10.90 9.31
CA ALA A 26 -0.48 -11.14 7.93
C ALA A 26 -0.94 -10.00 7.00
N GLU A 27 -2.19 -9.56 7.13
CA GLU A 27 -2.75 -8.44 6.37
C GLU A 27 -1.97 -7.15 6.60
N TYR A 28 -1.63 -6.84 7.86
CA TYR A 28 -0.80 -5.69 8.20
C TYR A 28 0.59 -5.75 7.54
N GLN A 29 1.27 -6.89 7.63
CA GLN A 29 2.60 -7.07 7.04
C GLN A 29 2.58 -6.94 5.51
N VAL A 30 1.55 -7.51 4.86
CA VAL A 30 1.35 -7.36 3.42
C VAL A 30 1.12 -5.89 3.07
N ASN A 31 0.25 -5.19 3.79
CA ASN A 31 -0.02 -3.77 3.54
C ASN A 31 1.25 -2.91 3.70
N ALA A 32 1.97 -3.06 4.81
CA ALA A 32 3.22 -2.33 5.05
C ALA A 32 4.22 -2.55 3.92
N THR A 33 4.40 -3.80 3.48
CA THR A 33 5.29 -4.16 2.37
C THR A 33 4.87 -3.50 1.06
N VAL A 34 3.57 -3.47 0.75
CA VAL A 34 3.04 -2.81 -0.45
C VAL A 34 3.25 -1.29 -0.40
N ILE A 35 3.02 -0.66 0.75
CA ILE A 35 3.25 0.79 0.92
C ILE A 35 4.73 1.12 0.76
N ASP A 36 5.64 0.33 1.34
CA ASP A 36 7.09 0.54 1.20
C ASP A 36 7.56 0.34 -0.24
N LEU A 37 6.98 -0.61 -0.98
CA LEU A 37 7.23 -0.79 -2.41
C LEU A 37 6.78 0.43 -3.21
N TYR A 38 5.57 0.91 -2.97
CA TYR A 38 5.02 2.09 -3.65
C TYR A 38 5.82 3.36 -3.34
N TRP A 39 6.26 3.51 -2.10
CA TRP A 39 7.21 4.57 -1.72
C TRP A 39 8.51 4.49 -2.53
N SER A 40 9.10 3.30 -2.62
CA SER A 40 10.37 3.07 -3.33
C SER A 40 10.26 3.35 -4.82
N ILE A 41 9.15 2.93 -5.46
CA ILE A 41 8.85 3.27 -6.85
C ILE A 41 8.67 4.79 -6.99
N GLY A 42 7.94 5.41 -6.08
CA GLY A 42 7.75 6.87 -6.05
C GLY A 42 9.06 7.64 -5.99
N LYS A 43 9.96 7.23 -5.10
CA LYS A 43 11.33 7.76 -4.97
C LYS A 43 12.12 7.62 -6.26
N TYR A 44 12.10 6.43 -6.86
CA TYR A 44 12.80 6.14 -8.11
C TYR A 44 12.30 7.04 -9.25
N VAL A 45 10.98 7.12 -9.45
CA VAL A 45 10.37 7.94 -10.50
C VAL A 45 10.59 9.43 -10.25
N SER A 46 10.54 9.90 -9.00
CA SER A 46 10.87 11.29 -8.65
C SER A 46 12.33 11.63 -8.99
N GLY A 47 13.27 10.75 -8.63
CA GLY A 47 14.67 10.91 -8.99
C GLY A 47 14.89 10.98 -10.50
N LYS A 48 14.27 10.06 -11.26
CA LYS A 48 14.33 10.05 -12.73
C LYS A 48 13.67 11.26 -13.39
N ALA A 49 12.60 11.79 -12.80
CA ALA A 49 11.99 13.03 -13.28
C ALA A 49 12.93 14.23 -13.12
N LYS A 50 13.68 14.29 -12.01
CA LYS A 50 14.65 15.37 -11.74
C LYS A 50 15.93 15.29 -12.58
N THR A 51 16.41 14.08 -12.86
CA THR A 51 17.73 13.86 -13.48
C THR A 51 17.65 13.57 -14.99
N ASP A 52 16.67 12.78 -15.41
CA ASP A 52 16.56 12.25 -16.77
C ASP A 52 15.34 12.82 -17.52
N GLY A 53 14.62 13.78 -16.91
CA GLY A 53 13.46 14.45 -17.51
C GLY A 53 12.23 13.56 -17.69
N TRP A 54 12.09 12.48 -16.91
CA TRP A 54 10.93 11.60 -17.00
C TRP A 54 9.62 12.36 -16.78
N GLY A 55 8.80 12.41 -17.84
CA GLY A 55 7.46 12.99 -17.84
C GLY A 55 6.37 11.94 -17.90
N LYS A 56 5.12 12.39 -18.12
CA LYS A 56 3.94 11.51 -18.22
C LYS A 56 4.08 10.42 -19.30
N SER A 57 4.77 10.70 -20.42
CA SER A 57 4.97 9.71 -21.49
C SER A 57 5.88 8.58 -21.04
N THR A 58 7.05 8.87 -20.47
CA THR A 58 7.97 7.83 -19.99
C THR A 58 7.36 6.97 -18.88
N VAL A 59 6.54 7.58 -18.01
CA VAL A 59 5.79 6.82 -16.98
C VAL A 59 4.72 5.91 -17.60
N LYS A 60 4.11 6.31 -18.73
CA LYS A 60 3.21 5.45 -19.49
C LYS A 60 3.95 4.25 -20.11
N ASP A 61 5.17 4.47 -20.58
CA ASP A 61 6.01 3.40 -21.12
C ASP A 61 6.44 2.42 -20.01
N LEU A 62 6.81 2.93 -18.83
CA LEU A 62 7.10 2.10 -17.65
C LEU A 62 5.88 1.26 -17.24
N SER A 63 4.69 1.85 -17.21
CA SER A 63 3.45 1.12 -16.90
C SER A 63 3.22 -0.02 -17.91
N SER A 64 3.34 0.28 -19.20
CA SER A 64 3.22 -0.72 -20.27
C SER A 64 4.24 -1.84 -20.13
N TYR A 65 5.49 -1.50 -19.81
CA TYR A 65 6.56 -2.47 -19.56
C TYR A 65 6.20 -3.40 -18.41
N ILE A 66 5.82 -2.87 -17.24
CA ILE A 66 5.46 -3.69 -16.06
C ILE A 66 4.30 -4.64 -16.40
N LEU A 67 3.23 -4.11 -17.00
CA LEU A 67 2.05 -4.91 -17.34
C LEU A 67 2.32 -5.98 -18.42
N SER A 68 3.31 -5.76 -19.29
CA SER A 68 3.75 -6.77 -20.26
C SER A 68 4.57 -7.90 -19.64
N LYS A 69 5.28 -7.62 -18.53
CA LYS A 69 6.13 -8.61 -17.84
C LYS A 69 5.38 -9.38 -16.76
N GLU A 70 4.38 -8.76 -16.16
CA GLU A 70 3.55 -9.35 -15.11
C GLU A 70 2.05 -9.25 -15.49
N PRO A 71 1.56 -10.10 -16.42
CA PRO A 71 0.16 -10.06 -16.84
C PRO A 71 -0.80 -10.27 -15.66
N GLY A 72 -1.78 -9.37 -15.51
CA GLY A 72 -2.80 -9.44 -14.46
C GLY A 72 -2.44 -8.74 -13.15
N ILE A 73 -1.21 -8.23 -13.00
CA ILE A 73 -0.83 -7.43 -11.84
C ILE A 73 -1.65 -6.12 -11.80
N ARG A 74 -2.09 -5.72 -10.60
CA ARG A 74 -2.90 -4.52 -10.38
C ARG A 74 -2.08 -3.45 -9.65
N GLY A 75 -2.50 -2.19 -9.77
CA GLY A 75 -1.85 -1.07 -9.08
C GLY A 75 -0.70 -0.42 -9.85
N TYR A 76 -0.40 -0.84 -11.08
CA TYR A 76 0.72 -0.31 -11.86
C TYR A 76 0.30 0.42 -13.15
N SER A 77 -0.90 1.04 -13.13
CA SER A 77 -1.27 1.97 -14.20
C SER A 77 -0.39 3.22 -14.16
N ALA A 78 -0.20 3.88 -15.30
CA ALA A 78 0.60 5.10 -15.38
C ALA A 78 0.15 6.17 -14.38
N GLN A 79 -1.17 6.30 -14.15
CA GLN A 79 -1.70 7.20 -13.14
C GLN A 79 -1.33 6.77 -11.72
N ASN A 80 -1.37 5.47 -11.41
CA ASN A 80 -1.01 5.01 -10.08
C ASN A 80 0.49 5.16 -9.81
N ILE A 81 1.35 4.89 -10.80
CA ILE A 81 2.80 5.16 -10.71
C ILE A 81 3.06 6.65 -10.51
N TRP A 82 2.32 7.53 -11.20
CA TRP A 82 2.43 8.97 -10.97
C TRP A 82 2.00 9.37 -9.55
N ARG A 83 0.94 8.75 -9.02
CA ARG A 83 0.54 8.94 -7.62
C ARG A 83 1.58 8.41 -6.64
N MET A 84 2.29 7.34 -6.94
CA MET A 84 3.43 6.87 -6.13
C MET A 84 4.54 7.93 -6.07
N LYS A 85 4.87 8.56 -7.21
CA LYS A 85 5.80 9.70 -7.24
C LYS A 85 5.32 10.84 -6.35
N GLN A 86 4.07 11.26 -6.51
CA GLN A 86 3.48 12.32 -5.70
C GLN A 86 3.48 11.97 -4.21
N PHE A 87 3.12 10.73 -3.88
CA PHE A 87 3.13 10.22 -2.51
C PHE A 87 4.52 10.35 -1.87
N TYR A 88 5.58 9.90 -2.57
CA TYR A 88 6.95 10.10 -2.11
C TYR A 88 7.28 11.58 -1.94
N GLU A 89 7.01 12.42 -2.94
CA GLU A 89 7.35 13.85 -2.91
C GLU A 89 6.61 14.64 -1.83
N THR A 90 5.38 14.23 -1.48
CA THR A 90 4.58 14.89 -0.44
C THR A 90 5.08 14.55 0.96
N TYR A 91 5.61 13.34 1.17
CA TYR A 91 5.89 12.84 2.51
C TYR A 91 7.39 12.61 2.80
N CYS A 92 8.29 12.75 1.82
CA CYS A 92 9.72 12.42 1.98
C CYS A 92 10.42 13.22 3.09
N ASP A 93 9.96 14.43 3.36
CA ASP A 93 10.53 15.31 4.40
C ASP A 93 9.82 15.17 5.75
N HIS A 94 8.93 14.19 5.89
CA HIS A 94 8.09 13.96 7.06
C HIS A 94 8.31 12.55 7.65
N GLU A 95 9.51 12.30 8.16
CA GLU A 95 9.93 10.99 8.70
C GLU A 95 8.95 10.40 9.74
N LYS A 96 8.35 11.26 10.58
CA LYS A 96 7.36 10.89 11.61
C LYS A 96 6.09 10.27 11.04
N LEU A 97 5.73 10.57 9.79
CA LEU A 97 4.53 10.03 9.15
C LEU A 97 4.75 8.62 8.58
N SER A 98 6.01 8.18 8.43
CA SER A 98 6.33 6.90 7.77
C SER A 98 5.63 5.69 8.41
N THR A 99 5.54 5.64 9.74
CA THR A 99 4.84 4.57 10.47
C THR A 99 3.33 4.61 10.23
N LEU A 100 2.72 5.79 10.32
CA LEU A 100 1.28 5.98 10.09
C LEU A 100 0.87 5.64 8.64
N LEU A 101 1.75 5.92 7.67
CA LEU A 101 1.49 5.59 6.27
C LEU A 101 1.45 4.08 6.03
N ARG A 102 2.28 3.29 6.73
CA ARG A 102 2.27 1.81 6.65
C ARG A 102 1.08 1.17 7.34
N GLU A 103 0.52 1.82 8.35
CA GLU A 103 -0.71 1.38 9.02
C GLU A 103 -1.97 1.64 8.16
N ASN A 104 -1.89 2.59 7.23
CA ASN A 104 -2.98 2.93 6.34
C ASN A 104 -2.96 2.11 5.04
N THR A 105 -4.15 1.82 4.51
CA THR A 105 -4.27 1.24 3.16
C THR A 105 -3.83 2.23 2.09
N TRP A 106 -3.42 1.72 0.92
CA TRP A 106 -3.09 2.59 -0.21
C TRP A 106 -4.24 3.54 -0.60
N SER A 107 -5.49 3.06 -0.53
CA SER A 107 -6.66 3.90 -0.82
C SER A 107 -6.81 5.06 0.17
N ASN A 108 -6.60 4.80 1.46
CA ASN A 108 -6.66 5.85 2.50
C ASN A 108 -5.53 6.86 2.30
N ASN A 109 -4.31 6.39 2.04
CA ASN A 109 -3.16 7.24 1.73
C ASN A 109 -3.41 8.12 0.51
N LEU A 110 -4.06 7.61 -0.53
CA LEU A 110 -4.46 8.39 -1.70
C LEU A 110 -5.53 9.42 -1.39
N HIS A 111 -6.49 9.13 -0.50
CA HIS A 111 -7.49 10.11 -0.09
C HIS A 111 -6.82 11.30 0.61
N MET A 112 -5.92 11.03 1.56
CA MET A 112 -5.13 12.07 2.23
C MET A 112 -4.28 12.88 1.23
N LEU A 113 -3.61 12.19 0.30
CA LEU A 113 -2.80 12.84 -0.74
C LEU A 113 -3.62 13.80 -1.60
N ARG A 114 -4.84 13.40 -1.99
CA ARG A 114 -5.77 14.25 -2.76
C ARG A 114 -6.18 15.50 -1.99
N SER A 115 -6.50 15.35 -0.69
CA SER A 115 -6.82 16.47 0.19
C SER A 115 -5.67 17.47 0.31
N ILE A 116 -4.42 17.00 0.34
CA ILE A 116 -3.23 17.88 0.42
C ILE A 116 -2.97 18.60 -0.90
N LEU A 117 -3.11 17.88 -2.03
CA LEU A 117 -2.77 18.41 -3.35
C LEU A 117 -3.92 19.18 -4.03
N ASN A 118 -5.09 19.30 -3.38
CA ASN A 118 -6.31 19.87 -3.96
C ASN A 118 -6.69 19.23 -5.32
N LEU A 119 -6.55 17.91 -5.42
CA LEU A 119 -6.86 17.09 -6.60
C LEU A 119 -8.15 16.29 -6.41
#